data_AF-A0A4P2QDL3-F1
#
_entry.id   AF-A0A4P2QDL3-F1
#
_cell.length_a   1.000
_cell.length_b   1.000
_cell.length_c   1.000
_cell.angle_alpha   90.00
_cell.angle_beta   90.00
_cell.angle_gamma   90.00
#
_symmetry.space_group_name_H-M   'P 1'
#
loop_
_entity.id
_entity.type
_entity.pdbx_description
1 polymer ?
#
loop_
_entity_poly.entity_id
_entity_poly.type
_entity_poly.pdbx_seq_one_letter_code
_entity_poly.pdbx_strand_id
1 'polypeptide(L)' 'MAPARISEYLGLWQMRGPKPPKPIEGEDYYLEAGRLVFTETYHLKRGYCCNSRCRHCPYREKAPAAESVQVAVPRLKLL' A
#
# COMPACT_ATOMS: atom_id res chain seq x y z
N MET A 1 0.40 40.14 -27.79
CA MET A 1 -0.31 39.13 -26.97
C MET A 1 -0.38 37.81 -27.72
N ALA A 2 0.54 36.89 -27.46
CA ALA A 2 0.39 35.51 -27.95
C ALA A 2 -0.63 34.80 -27.06
N PRO A 3 -1.61 34.06 -27.60
CA PRO A 3 -2.48 33.23 -26.76
C PRO A 3 -1.63 32.16 -26.08
N ALA A 4 -1.76 32.06 -24.76
CA ALA A 4 -1.14 31.02 -23.94
C ALA A 4 -1.31 29.66 -24.61
N ARG A 5 -0.19 28.94 -24.81
CA ARG A 5 -0.23 27.63 -25.46
C ARG A 5 -0.96 26.67 -24.53
N ILE A 6 -1.84 25.86 -25.10
CA ILE A 6 -2.66 24.82 -24.43
C ILE A 6 -1.84 23.87 -23.52
N SER A 7 -0.49 23.88 -23.60
CA SER A 7 0.40 23.22 -22.66
C SER A 7 0.35 23.72 -21.22
N GLU A 8 -0.24 24.89 -20.94
CA GLU A 8 -0.37 25.42 -19.56
C GLU A 8 -1.60 24.87 -18.81
N TYR A 9 -2.61 24.34 -19.51
CA TYR A 9 -3.87 23.87 -18.88
C TYR A 9 -3.87 22.38 -18.51
N LEU A 10 -2.82 21.64 -18.84
CA LEU A 10 -2.68 20.23 -18.48
C LEU A 10 -1.47 20.08 -17.57
N GLY A 11 -1.67 20.38 -16.28
CA GLY A 11 -0.85 19.87 -15.18
C GLY A 11 -0.91 18.34 -15.05
N LEU A 12 -0.80 17.62 -16.17
CA LEU A 12 -0.89 16.17 -16.31
C LEU A 12 0.51 15.54 -16.45
N TRP A 13 1.48 15.98 -15.65
CA TRP A 13 2.82 15.37 -15.59
C TRP A 13 3.31 15.08 -14.17
N GLN A 14 2.39 14.84 -13.23
CA GLN A 14 2.70 14.22 -11.94
C GLN A 14 1.90 12.93 -11.74
N MET A 15 2.01 12.01 -12.70
CA MET A 15 1.52 10.63 -12.58
C MET A 15 2.35 9.77 -11.61
N ARG A 16 3.30 10.36 -10.87
CA ARG A 16 4.07 9.69 -9.83
C ARG A 16 3.60 10.25 -8.49
N GLY A 17 2.94 9.41 -7.69
CA GLY A 17 2.53 9.76 -6.33
C GLY A 17 3.70 10.28 -5.48
N PRO A 18 3.43 10.80 -4.26
CA PRO A 18 4.44 11.40 -3.42
C PRO A 18 5.65 10.46 -3.27
N LYS A 19 6.84 10.99 -3.56
CA LYS A 19 8.09 10.23 -3.43
C LYS A 19 8.26 9.84 -1.96
N PRO A 20 8.46 8.55 -1.63
CA PRO A 20 8.67 8.16 -0.25
C PRO A 20 9.92 8.85 0.33
N PRO A 21 9.92 9.14 1.65
CA PRO A 21 11.08 9.75 2.29
C PRO A 21 12.32 8.87 2.18
N LYS A 22 13.50 9.50 2.25
CA LYS A 22 14.77 8.78 2.27
C LYS A 22 14.85 7.95 3.57
N PRO A 23 15.10 6.63 3.49
CA PRO A 23 15.15 5.77 4.68
C PRO A 23 16.42 6.02 5.50
N ILE A 24 16.29 5.96 6.83
CA ILE A 24 17.37 6.11 7.81
C ILE A 24 17.76 4.73 8.36
N GLU A 25 19.06 4.41 8.35
CA GLU A 25 19.58 3.15 8.92
C GLU A 25 19.40 3.14 10.44
N GLY A 26 18.95 2.01 11.01
CA GLY A 26 18.64 1.85 12.42
C GLY A 26 17.21 2.23 12.81
N GLU A 27 16.53 3.07 12.03
CA GLU A 27 15.12 3.42 12.24
C GLU A 27 14.21 2.75 11.21
N ASP A 28 14.46 3.00 9.93
CA ASP A 28 13.61 2.59 8.80
C ASP A 28 14.03 1.26 8.20
N TYR A 29 15.29 0.89 8.38
CA TYR A 29 15.83 -0.40 7.95
C TYR A 29 17.07 -0.77 8.73
N TYR A 30 17.43 -2.05 8.65
CA TYR A 30 18.70 -2.57 9.12
C TYR A 30 19.20 -3.65 8.15
N LEU A 31 20.50 -3.96 8.22
CA LEU A 31 21.10 -5.04 7.45
C LEU A 31 21.11 -6.33 8.25
N GLU A 32 20.48 -7.38 7.72
CA GLU A 32 20.43 -8.71 8.31
C GLU A 32 21.02 -9.71 7.32
N ALA A 33 22.18 -10.30 7.64
CA ALA A 33 22.87 -11.25 6.76
C ALA A 33 23.07 -10.73 5.33
N GLY A 34 23.47 -9.46 5.18
CA GLY A 34 23.69 -8.80 3.89
C GLY A 34 22.42 -8.43 3.13
N ARG A 35 21.23 -8.60 3.74
CA ARG A 35 19.95 -8.18 3.16
C ARG A 35 19.41 -6.96 3.87
N LEU A 36 18.84 -6.04 3.10
CA LEU A 36 18.15 -4.87 3.62
C LEU A 36 16.76 -5.26 4.11
N VAL A 37 16.51 -5.07 5.40
CA VAL A 37 15.23 -5.37 6.05
C VAL A 37 14.58 -4.08 6.51
N PHE A 38 13.46 -3.72 5.87
CA PHE A 38 12.67 -2.56 6.25
C PHE A 38 11.85 -2.82 7.52
N THR A 39 11.80 -1.84 8.39
CA THR A 39 11.02 -1.86 9.63
C THR A 39 9.58 -1.39 9.39
N GLU A 40 8.75 -1.54 10.41
CA GLU A 40 7.36 -1.06 10.39
C GLU A 40 7.27 0.46 10.20
N THR A 41 8.16 1.22 10.84
CA THR A 41 8.22 2.69 10.75
C THR A 41 8.40 3.17 9.32
N TYR A 42 9.25 2.50 8.54
CA TYR A 42 9.41 2.79 7.12
C TYR A 42 8.15 2.52 6.31
N HIS A 43 7.46 1.41 6.58
CA HIS A 43 6.22 1.08 5.90
C HIS A 43 5.11 2.09 6.21
N LEU A 44 5.04 2.61 7.44
CA LEU A 44 4.14 3.70 7.81
C LEU A 44 4.50 5.02 7.10
N LYS A 45 5.79 5.41 7.09
CA LYS A 45 6.29 6.60 6.38
C LYS A 45 6.01 6.55 4.86
N ARG A 46 6.03 5.35 4.27
CA ARG A 46 5.66 5.11 2.86
C ARG A 46 4.16 5.30 2.60
N GLY A 47 3.32 4.99 3.58
CA GLY A 47 1.88 5.26 3.54
C GLY A 47 1.03 4.29 2.72
N TYR A 48 1.56 3.16 2.23
CA TYR A 48 0.78 2.14 1.52
C TYR A 48 1.36 0.73 1.63
N CYS A 49 0.49 -0.28 1.53
CA CYS A 49 0.88 -1.68 1.42
C CYS A 49 1.30 -2.02 -0.01
N CYS A 50 2.50 -2.55 -0.19
CA CYS A 50 3.01 -3.01 -1.49
C CYS A 50 2.64 -4.48 -1.83
N ASN A 51 1.86 -5.16 -0.99
CA ASN A 51 1.48 -6.58 -1.12
C ASN A 51 2.64 -7.57 -1.30
N SER A 52 3.88 -7.17 -1.00
CA SER A 52 5.09 -8.00 -1.12
C SER A 52 5.32 -8.92 0.08
N ARG A 53 4.33 -9.06 0.98
CA ARG A 53 4.37 -9.93 2.17
C ARG A 53 5.61 -9.69 3.06
N CYS A 54 5.97 -8.43 3.26
CA CYS A 54 7.11 -8.02 4.11
C CYS A 54 6.93 -8.49 5.56
N ARG A 55 8.04 -8.84 6.22
CA ARG A 55 8.06 -9.36 7.60
C ARG A 55 7.47 -8.38 8.61
N HIS A 56 7.80 -7.10 8.46
CA HIS A 56 7.40 -6.01 9.36
C HIS A 56 6.26 -5.14 8.78
N CYS A 57 5.39 -5.72 7.95
CA CYS A 57 4.31 -4.98 7.30
C CYS A 57 3.18 -4.64 8.31
N PRO A 58 2.91 -3.35 8.61
CA PRO A 58 1.84 -2.95 9.54
C PRO A 58 0.45 -3.24 8.96
N TYR A 59 0.31 -3.28 7.64
CA TYR A 59 -0.97 -3.47 6.93
C TYR A 59 -1.39 -4.92 6.79
N ARG A 60 -0.56 -5.87 7.25
CA ARG A 60 -0.95 -7.28 7.22
C ARG A 60 -1.96 -7.49 8.35
N GLU A 61 -3.24 -7.45 7.99
CA GLU A 61 -4.31 -7.85 8.89
C GLU A 61 -3.94 -9.19 9.56
N LYS A 62 -3.99 -9.26 10.89
CA LYS A 62 -4.35 -10.51 11.55
C LYS A 62 -5.81 -10.72 11.20
N ALA A 63 -6.09 -11.21 9.99
CA ALA A 63 -7.46 -11.58 9.65
C ALA A 63 -7.96 -12.47 10.80
N PRO A 64 -9.11 -12.16 11.45
CA PRO A 64 -9.68 -13.10 12.39
C PRO A 64 -9.79 -14.42 11.64
N ALA A 65 -9.30 -15.51 12.26
CA ALA A 65 -9.32 -16.83 11.65
C ALA A 65 -10.70 -17.03 11.03
N ALA A 66 -10.74 -17.20 9.70
CA ALA A 66 -11.96 -17.15 8.93
C ALA A 66 -12.96 -18.18 9.47
N GLU A 67 -13.83 -17.72 10.37
CA GLU A 67 -14.91 -18.51 10.91
C GLU A 67 -15.98 -18.52 9.83
N SER A 68 -16.19 -19.69 9.22
CA SER A 68 -17.12 -19.87 8.13
C SER A 68 -18.54 -19.64 8.63
N VAL A 69 -19.10 -18.46 8.36
CA VAL A 69 -20.50 -18.17 8.61
C VAL A 69 -21.33 -18.99 7.62
N GLN A 70 -21.96 -20.06 8.10
CA GLN A 70 -22.87 -20.89 7.31
C GLN A 70 -24.16 -20.09 7.04
N VAL A 71 -24.25 -19.46 5.88
CA VAL A 71 -25.47 -18.78 5.47
C VAL A 71 -26.45 -19.84 4.94
N ALA A 72 -27.46 -20.16 5.74
CA ALA A 72 -28.57 -20.99 5.29
C ALA A 72 -29.40 -20.23 4.26
N VAL A 73 -29.26 -20.58 2.98
CA VAL A 73 -30.09 -20.03 1.91
C VAL A 73 -31.43 -20.79 1.90
N PRO A 74 -32.58 -20.14 2.18
CA PRO A 74 -33.85 -20.82 2.05
C PRO A 74 -34.09 -21.14 0.58
N ARG A 75 -34.19 -22.43 0.27
CA ARG A 75 -34.51 -22.94 -1.06
C ARG A 75 -35.94 -22.53 -1.39
N LEU A 76 -36.09 -21.38 -2.04
CA LEU A 76 -37.38 -20.91 -2.55
C LEU A 76 -37.91 -22.02 -3.49
N LYS A 77 -38.96 -22.72 -3.07
CA LYS A 77 -39.65 -23.68 -3.93
C LYS A 77 -40.38 -22.85 -4.99
N LEU A 78 -39.83 -22.86 -6.20
CA LEU A 78 -40.50 -22.37 -7.40
C LEU A 78 -41.68 -23.31 -7.66
N LEU A 79 -42.88 -22.85 -7.29
CA LEU A 79 -44.17 -23.44 -7.67
C LEU A 79 -44.54 -22.97 -9.08
#